data_AF-A0A2W5P3E3-F1
#
_entry.id   AF-A0A2W5P3E3-F1
#
_cell.length_a   1.000
_cell.length_b   1.000
_cell.length_c   1.000
_cell.angle_alpha   90.00
_cell.angle_beta   90.00
_cell.angle_gamma   90.00
#
_symmetry.space_group_name_H-M   'P 1'
#
loop_
_entity.id
_entity.type
_entity.pdbx_description
1 polymer ?
#
loop_
_entity_poly.entity_id
_entity_poly.type
_entity_poly.pdbx_seq_one_letter_code
_entity_poly.pdbx_strand_id
1 'polypeptide(L)'
;SPPPHHDIYSIEDLAQLIYDLKQINPRARVCVKLVSSAGIGTVAAGVAKAHADVILVSGHVGGTGASPQTSIKYAGTPWEMGLSEVNQVLTLNGLRGRIKLRADGGLKTGRDIVIAAILGAEEFGIGTLSLVAMGCIMVRQCHSNTCPVGVCTQDEALRGKFVGTPEKVINLMTFIAEEVRDILARLGVRSLDEVIGRTEFLRQVSRGAEHLDDLDLNPILAKVDATDAERRFSLSTFRNEVPDSLDAQIIKDAAAVFSRGEKMQLTYSVRNTHRAVGTRLSSEITRTFGMSKLAENHVTIRLRGSAGQSLGAFLCRGITLEVFGDANDYVGKGLSGGRIIVRPAVSSPLRSQENTIIGNTVLYGATSGKLFAAGQAGERFAVRNSGATVVVEGCGANGCEYMTGGIAVVLGEVGANFGAGMTGGMAFVYDPNGSFARRANPENIMWQRVAAAHWERQLHALVAEHAEVTDSRWSRALLDDWERTLASVWQVVPREMLSRLTHPLDDAETLEAAE
;
A
#
# COMPACT_ATOMS: atom_id res chain seq x y z
N SER A 1 8.14 5.05 7.70
CA SER A 1 7.67 4.31 6.52
C SER A 1 8.85 4.07 5.59
N PRO A 2 8.86 2.97 4.84
CA PRO A 2 9.84 2.78 3.78
C PRO A 2 9.71 3.89 2.71
N PRO A 3 10.82 4.36 2.10
CA PRO A 3 10.76 5.32 0.99
C PRO A 3 9.98 4.80 -0.24
N PRO A 4 10.15 3.53 -0.69
CA PRO A 4 9.33 2.98 -1.76
C PRO A 4 8.09 2.27 -1.23
N HIS A 5 7.09 2.14 -2.10
CA HIS A 5 6.11 1.08 -1.98
C HIS A 5 6.79 -0.24 -2.37
N HIS A 6 6.84 -1.23 -1.48
CA HIS A 6 7.54 -2.51 -1.76
C HIS A 6 6.83 -3.40 -2.79
N ASP A 7 5.64 -2.99 -3.23
CA ASP A 7 4.83 -3.56 -4.30
C ASP A 7 4.77 -2.65 -5.54
N ILE A 8 5.68 -1.68 -5.66
CA ILE A 8 5.84 -0.79 -6.82
C ILE A 8 7.33 -0.55 -7.07
N TYR A 9 7.99 -1.42 -7.83
CA TYR A 9 9.37 -1.20 -8.30
C TYR A 9 9.46 -0.80 -9.77
N SER A 10 8.35 -0.93 -10.51
CA SER A 10 8.25 -0.55 -11.91
C SER A 10 6.83 -0.11 -12.28
N ILE A 11 6.62 0.25 -13.54
CA ILE A 11 5.31 0.73 -14.01
C ILE A 11 4.29 -0.40 -14.08
N GLU A 12 4.73 -1.63 -14.38
CA GLU A 12 3.91 -2.83 -14.37
C GLU A 12 3.46 -3.21 -12.96
N ASP A 13 4.30 -2.99 -11.94
CA ASP A 13 3.90 -3.16 -10.54
C ASP A 13 2.85 -2.12 -10.13
N LEU A 14 3.00 -0.87 -10.56
CA LEU A 14 1.97 0.15 -10.33
C LEU A 14 0.65 -0.26 -11.00
N ALA A 15 0.70 -0.78 -12.22
CA ALA A 15 -0.48 -1.31 -12.90
C ALA A 15 -1.10 -2.49 -12.13
N GLN A 16 -0.29 -3.35 -11.52
CA GLN A 16 -0.76 -4.42 -10.65
C GLN A 16 -1.45 -3.87 -9.39
N LEU A 17 -0.89 -2.87 -8.72
CA LEU A 17 -1.55 -2.25 -7.55
C LEU A 17 -2.87 -1.56 -7.96
N ILE A 18 -2.90 -0.83 -9.08
CA ILE A 18 -4.13 -0.22 -9.59
C ILE A 18 -5.18 -1.31 -9.87
N TYR A 19 -4.76 -2.44 -10.44
CA TYR A 19 -5.61 -3.60 -10.65
C TYR A 19 -6.17 -4.13 -9.31
N ASP A 20 -5.31 -4.39 -8.32
CA ASP A 20 -5.70 -4.90 -7.00
C ASP A 20 -6.72 -3.97 -6.31
N LEU A 21 -6.47 -2.65 -6.33
CA LEU A 21 -7.36 -1.63 -5.76
C LEU A 21 -8.72 -1.63 -6.46
N LYS A 22 -8.74 -1.77 -7.79
CA LYS A 22 -9.97 -1.85 -8.56
C LYS A 22 -10.67 -3.19 -8.39
N GLN A 23 -9.98 -4.27 -8.02
CA GLN A 23 -10.53 -5.59 -7.66
C GLN A 23 -11.16 -5.60 -6.25
N ILE A 24 -10.53 -4.97 -5.26
CA ILE A 24 -11.11 -4.89 -3.90
C ILE A 24 -12.22 -3.84 -3.81
N ASN A 25 -12.22 -2.83 -4.68
CA ASN A 25 -13.30 -1.84 -4.72
C ASN A 25 -13.74 -1.52 -6.16
N PRO A 26 -14.86 -2.10 -6.63
CA PRO A 26 -15.37 -1.86 -7.98
C PRO A 26 -15.94 -0.45 -8.17
N ARG A 27 -16.15 0.31 -7.08
CA ARG A 27 -16.80 1.62 -7.10
C ARG A 27 -15.83 2.78 -6.83
N ALA A 28 -14.54 2.50 -6.69
CA ALA A 28 -13.53 3.53 -6.46
C ALA A 28 -12.83 3.92 -7.76
N ARG A 29 -12.47 5.20 -7.83
CA ARG A 29 -11.46 5.73 -8.75
C ARG A 29 -10.09 5.64 -8.08
N VAL A 30 -9.05 5.33 -8.86
CA VAL A 30 -7.66 5.27 -8.38
C VAL A 30 -6.91 6.53 -8.78
N CYS A 31 -6.30 7.18 -7.79
CA CYS A 31 -5.48 8.37 -7.98
C CYS A 31 -4.02 8.05 -7.69
N VAL A 32 -3.13 8.42 -8.61
CA VAL A 32 -1.68 8.36 -8.40
C VAL A 32 -1.18 9.77 -8.12
N LYS A 33 -0.63 9.97 -6.91
CA LYS A 33 -0.01 11.23 -6.51
C LYS A 33 1.45 11.23 -6.93
N LEU A 34 1.82 12.16 -7.80
CA LEU A 34 3.18 12.40 -8.27
C LEU A 34 3.64 13.78 -7.81
N VAL A 35 4.92 13.92 -7.52
CA VAL A 35 5.54 15.23 -7.28
C VAL A 35 6.07 15.76 -8.61
N SER A 36 5.84 17.03 -8.87
CA SER A 36 6.36 17.73 -10.04
C SER A 36 7.88 17.62 -10.10
N SER A 37 8.39 17.14 -11.22
CA SER A 37 9.81 17.06 -11.58
C SER A 37 9.92 16.93 -13.09
N ALA A 38 11.06 17.32 -13.67
CA ALA A 38 11.30 17.08 -15.10
C ALA A 38 11.15 15.58 -15.43
N GLY A 39 10.43 15.27 -16.51
CA GLY A 39 10.15 13.89 -16.94
C GLY A 39 8.88 13.28 -16.33
N ILE A 40 8.14 14.03 -15.50
CA ILE A 40 6.86 13.60 -14.95
C ILE A 40 5.84 13.30 -16.05
N GLY A 41 5.88 13.98 -17.21
CA GLY A 41 4.97 13.74 -18.32
C GLY A 41 5.09 12.31 -18.86
N THR A 42 6.32 11.81 -19.00
CA THR A 42 6.58 10.42 -19.42
C THR A 42 6.06 9.41 -18.39
N VAL A 43 6.30 9.67 -17.10
CA VAL A 43 5.76 8.84 -16.00
C VAL A 43 4.23 8.84 -16.04
N ALA A 44 3.60 10.01 -16.23
CA ALA A 44 2.16 10.16 -16.31
C ALA A 44 1.54 9.39 -17.47
N ALA A 45 2.22 9.31 -18.63
CA ALA A 45 1.78 8.47 -19.73
C ALA A 45 1.78 6.98 -19.36
N GLY A 46 2.80 6.51 -18.63
CA GLY A 46 2.83 5.17 -18.04
C GLY A 46 1.67 4.95 -17.06
N VAL A 47 1.45 5.88 -16.14
CA VAL A 47 0.36 5.85 -15.15
C VAL A 47 -1.02 5.78 -15.83
N ALA A 48 -1.21 6.52 -16.91
CA ALA A 48 -2.45 6.48 -17.69
C ALA A 48 -2.66 5.10 -18.35
N LYS A 49 -1.61 4.52 -18.93
CA LYS A 49 -1.62 3.17 -19.51
C LYS A 49 -1.82 2.08 -18.45
N ALA A 50 -1.42 2.34 -17.21
CA ALA A 50 -1.66 1.49 -16.05
C ALA A 50 -3.10 1.57 -15.50
N HIS A 51 -4.02 2.22 -16.22
CA HIS A 51 -5.44 2.36 -15.88
C HIS A 51 -5.72 3.20 -14.62
N ALA A 52 -4.85 4.16 -14.24
CA ALA A 52 -5.23 5.16 -13.25
C ALA A 52 -6.43 5.99 -13.74
N ASP A 53 -7.20 6.58 -12.83
CA ASP A 53 -8.33 7.46 -13.19
C ASP A 53 -7.99 8.94 -12.98
N VAL A 54 -7.09 9.20 -12.03
CA VAL A 54 -6.67 10.55 -11.65
C VAL A 54 -5.16 10.59 -11.49
N ILE A 55 -4.51 11.62 -12.02
CA ILE A 55 -3.12 11.95 -11.71
C ILE A 55 -3.12 13.25 -10.92
N LEU A 56 -2.58 13.22 -9.71
CA LEU A 56 -2.34 14.42 -8.91
C LEU A 56 -0.88 14.86 -9.10
N VAL A 57 -0.68 16.07 -9.60
CA VAL A 57 0.63 16.73 -9.69
C VAL A 57 0.79 17.67 -8.50
N SER A 58 1.74 17.33 -7.62
CA SER A 58 2.07 18.10 -6.43
C SER A 58 3.30 18.98 -6.63
N GLY A 59 3.19 20.28 -6.38
CA GLY A 59 4.32 21.20 -6.42
C GLY A 59 5.25 21.08 -5.21
N HIS A 60 6.50 21.53 -5.37
CA HIS A 60 7.55 21.49 -4.34
C HIS A 60 7.21 22.24 -3.03
N VAL A 61 6.33 23.25 -3.08
CA VAL A 61 5.92 24.05 -1.91
C VAL A 61 4.79 23.42 -1.08
N GLY A 62 4.54 22.11 -1.24
CA GLY A 62 3.59 21.36 -0.43
C GLY A 62 3.91 21.40 1.07
N GLY A 63 2.86 21.33 1.91
CA GLY A 63 3.03 21.24 3.36
C GLY A 63 3.42 19.84 3.83
N THR A 64 4.10 19.74 4.98
CA THR A 64 4.41 18.47 5.65
C THR A 64 4.41 18.66 7.17
N GLY A 65 4.00 17.62 7.91
CA GLY A 65 4.09 17.59 9.37
C GLY A 65 5.51 17.38 9.89
N ALA A 66 6.31 16.59 9.17
CA ALA A 66 7.71 16.29 9.48
C ALA A 66 8.46 15.89 8.20
N SER A 67 9.59 16.53 7.94
CA SER A 67 10.49 16.22 6.82
C SER A 67 11.85 16.88 7.04
N PRO A 68 12.95 16.31 6.52
CA PRO A 68 14.24 17.00 6.49
C PRO A 68 14.13 18.36 5.78
N GLN A 69 14.82 19.39 6.31
CA GLN A 69 14.84 20.71 5.69
C GLN A 69 15.43 20.69 4.28
N THR A 70 16.38 19.79 4.03
CA THR A 70 16.96 19.59 2.70
C THR A 70 15.91 19.18 1.68
N SER A 71 15.03 18.23 2.00
CA SER A 71 13.93 17.84 1.14
C SER A 71 12.93 18.98 0.91
N ILE A 72 12.59 19.73 1.96
CA ILE A 72 11.66 20.88 1.87
C ILE A 72 12.21 21.99 0.94
N LYS A 73 13.52 22.20 0.94
CA LYS A 73 14.15 23.32 0.22
C LYS A 73 14.69 22.97 -1.16
N TYR A 74 15.01 21.70 -1.41
CA TYR A 74 15.77 21.29 -2.59
C TYR A 74 15.19 20.12 -3.38
N ALA A 75 14.03 19.56 -2.99
CA ALA A 75 13.38 18.47 -3.74
C ALA A 75 12.05 18.91 -4.38
N GLY A 76 11.85 18.52 -5.64
CA GLY A 76 10.66 18.84 -6.44
C GLY A 76 10.77 20.14 -7.23
N THR A 77 9.83 20.37 -8.15
CA THR A 77 9.72 21.59 -8.97
C THR A 77 8.36 22.29 -8.79
N PRO A 78 8.17 23.53 -9.30
CA PRO A 78 6.87 24.19 -9.32
C PRO A 78 5.81 23.35 -10.05
N TRP A 79 4.58 23.35 -9.54
CA TRP A 79 3.50 22.54 -10.12
C TRP A 79 3.13 23.03 -11.52
N GLU A 80 3.34 24.30 -11.84
CA GLU A 80 3.09 24.90 -13.15
C GLU A 80 3.84 24.15 -14.25
N MET A 81 5.10 23.78 -13.99
CA MET A 81 5.94 23.04 -14.93
C MET A 81 5.46 21.59 -15.10
N GLY A 82 5.29 20.87 -13.99
CA GLY A 82 4.89 19.46 -14.04
C GLY A 82 3.47 19.28 -14.56
N LEU A 83 2.55 20.18 -14.20
CA LEU A 83 1.16 20.12 -14.64
C LEU A 83 1.05 20.34 -16.15
N SER A 84 1.73 21.36 -16.68
CA SER A 84 1.75 21.60 -18.13
C SER A 84 2.41 20.45 -18.87
N GLU A 85 3.54 19.93 -18.37
CA GLU A 85 4.23 18.78 -18.98
C GLU A 85 3.32 17.54 -19.03
N VAL A 86 2.64 17.21 -17.94
CA VAL A 86 1.67 16.10 -17.89
C VAL A 86 0.52 16.33 -18.88
N ASN A 87 -0.07 17.53 -18.87
CA ASN A 87 -1.18 17.85 -19.77
C ASN A 87 -0.76 17.73 -21.25
N GLN A 88 0.39 18.29 -21.61
CA GLN A 88 0.94 18.25 -22.97
C GLN A 88 1.28 16.82 -23.40
N VAL A 89 2.06 16.07 -22.59
CA VAL A 89 2.49 14.71 -22.94
C VAL A 89 1.30 13.74 -23.05
N LEU A 90 0.34 13.82 -22.13
CA LEU A 90 -0.87 13.00 -22.24
C LEU A 90 -1.69 13.34 -23.48
N THR A 91 -1.75 14.62 -23.87
CA THR A 91 -2.46 15.06 -25.08
C THR A 91 -1.74 14.53 -26.33
N LEU A 92 -0.42 14.70 -26.41
CA LEU A 92 0.42 14.20 -27.52
C LEU A 92 0.28 12.70 -27.75
N ASN A 93 0.00 11.92 -26.69
CA ASN A 93 -0.16 10.47 -26.76
C ASN A 93 -1.62 10.01 -26.91
N GLY A 94 -2.59 10.93 -27.03
CA GLY A 94 -4.02 10.57 -27.07
C GLY A 94 -4.55 9.92 -25.79
N LEU A 95 -3.90 10.19 -24.64
CA LEU A 95 -4.24 9.62 -23.34
C LEU A 95 -5.00 10.60 -22.44
N ARG A 96 -4.95 11.90 -22.73
CA ARG A 96 -5.48 12.97 -21.87
C ARG A 96 -6.96 12.83 -21.54
N GLY A 97 -7.78 12.36 -22.49
CA GLY A 97 -9.21 12.12 -22.29
C GLY A 97 -9.55 11.07 -21.23
N ARG A 98 -8.61 10.18 -20.90
CA ARG A 98 -8.82 9.06 -19.96
C ARG A 98 -8.50 9.42 -18.51
N ILE A 99 -7.78 10.52 -18.27
CA ILE A 99 -7.22 10.85 -16.97
C ILE A 99 -7.72 12.21 -16.53
N LYS A 100 -8.25 12.29 -15.31
CA LYS A 100 -8.50 13.57 -14.65
C LYS A 100 -7.22 14.09 -14.02
N LEU A 101 -6.86 15.34 -14.29
CA LEU A 101 -5.68 15.96 -13.66
C LEU A 101 -6.09 16.74 -12.41
N ARG A 102 -5.36 16.51 -11.32
CA ARG A 102 -5.48 17.27 -10.08
C ARG A 102 -4.17 17.99 -9.80
N ALA A 103 -4.23 19.19 -9.24
CA ALA A 103 -3.05 19.94 -8.82
C ALA A 103 -3.11 20.30 -7.33
N ASP A 104 -1.98 20.24 -6.64
CA ASP A 104 -1.79 20.83 -5.32
C ASP A 104 -0.38 21.44 -5.19
N GLY A 105 -0.14 22.19 -4.12
CA GLY A 105 1.17 22.81 -3.86
C GLY A 105 1.07 24.32 -3.70
N GLY A 106 0.57 24.75 -2.53
CA GLY A 106 0.57 26.17 -2.17
C GLY A 106 -0.53 27.01 -2.82
N LEU A 107 -1.57 26.39 -3.41
CA LEU A 107 -2.78 27.06 -3.90
C LEU A 107 -3.51 27.77 -2.74
N LYS A 108 -3.75 29.07 -2.89
CA LYS A 108 -4.37 29.90 -1.84
C LYS A 108 -5.55 30.75 -2.33
N THR A 109 -5.61 31.07 -3.61
CA THR A 109 -6.52 32.07 -4.16
C THR A 109 -7.33 31.51 -5.32
N GLY A 110 -8.46 32.15 -5.65
CA GLY A 110 -9.22 31.83 -6.85
C GLY A 110 -8.39 31.99 -8.12
N ARG A 111 -7.46 32.96 -8.17
CA ARG A 111 -6.50 33.10 -9.27
C ARG A 111 -5.61 31.87 -9.44
N ASP A 112 -5.07 31.31 -8.36
CA ASP A 112 -4.22 30.11 -8.44
C ASP A 112 -4.99 28.94 -9.07
N ILE A 113 -6.27 28.79 -8.69
CA ILE A 113 -7.18 27.77 -9.23
C ILE A 113 -7.41 27.98 -10.72
N VAL A 114 -7.71 29.21 -11.16
CA VAL A 114 -7.94 29.51 -12.59
C VAL A 114 -6.66 29.28 -13.41
N ILE A 115 -5.49 29.67 -12.91
CA ILE A 115 -4.21 29.40 -13.59
C ILE A 115 -3.98 27.89 -13.71
N ALA A 116 -4.15 27.14 -12.62
CA ALA A 116 -4.03 25.68 -12.66
C ALA A 116 -5.02 25.04 -13.64
N ALA A 117 -6.25 25.55 -13.72
CA ALA A 117 -7.23 25.10 -14.70
C ALA A 117 -6.74 25.33 -16.13
N ILE A 118 -6.29 26.55 -16.42
CA ILE A 118 -5.75 26.92 -17.73
C ILE A 118 -4.57 26.02 -18.14
N LEU A 119 -3.70 25.66 -17.20
CA LEU A 119 -2.58 24.74 -17.45
C LEU A 119 -2.99 23.26 -17.57
N GLY A 120 -4.25 22.93 -17.27
CA GLY A 120 -4.85 21.63 -17.56
C GLY A 120 -5.40 20.86 -16.35
N ALA A 121 -5.35 21.40 -15.14
CA ALA A 121 -5.96 20.77 -13.96
C ALA A 121 -7.50 20.89 -13.99
N GLU A 122 -8.16 19.93 -13.35
CA GLU A 122 -9.62 19.87 -13.24
C GLU A 122 -10.09 19.77 -11.78
N GLU A 123 -9.18 19.38 -10.88
CA GLU A 123 -9.40 19.31 -9.44
C GLU A 123 -8.22 19.97 -8.71
N PHE A 124 -8.48 20.54 -7.53
CA PHE A 124 -7.51 21.38 -6.84
C PHE A 124 -7.42 21.01 -5.35
N GLY A 125 -6.22 20.69 -4.89
CA GLY A 125 -5.95 20.30 -3.51
C GLY A 125 -5.53 21.49 -2.66
N ILE A 126 -6.26 21.75 -1.57
CA ILE A 126 -5.98 22.85 -0.63
C ILE A 126 -5.77 22.28 0.77
N GLY A 127 -4.50 22.06 1.13
CA GLY A 127 -4.09 21.55 2.43
C GLY A 127 -3.82 22.64 3.45
N THR A 128 -2.65 23.30 3.35
CA THR A 128 -2.17 24.28 4.35
C THR A 128 -3.15 25.41 4.61
N LEU A 129 -3.79 25.97 3.59
CA LEU A 129 -4.74 27.07 3.79
C LEU A 129 -5.99 26.60 4.56
N SER A 130 -6.44 25.37 4.35
CA SER A 130 -7.50 24.75 5.15
C SER A 130 -7.07 24.57 6.61
N LEU A 131 -5.80 24.20 6.86
CA LEU A 131 -5.24 24.18 8.24
C LEU A 131 -5.21 25.57 8.87
N VAL A 132 -4.89 26.61 8.11
CA VAL A 132 -4.89 28.01 8.58
C VAL A 132 -6.31 28.46 8.91
N ALA A 133 -7.30 28.14 8.07
CA ALA A 133 -8.71 28.41 8.38
C ALA A 133 -9.18 27.69 9.66
N MET A 134 -8.63 26.51 9.95
CA MET A 134 -8.87 25.79 11.21
C MET A 134 -8.09 26.34 12.42
N GLY A 135 -7.20 27.32 12.23
CA GLY A 135 -6.49 28.01 13.32
C GLY A 135 -4.96 27.82 13.32
N CYS A 136 -4.37 27.17 12.31
CA CYS A 136 -2.92 27.12 12.18
C CYS A 136 -2.33 28.53 12.04
N ILE A 137 -1.41 28.88 12.93
CA ILE A 137 -0.70 30.17 12.95
C ILE A 137 0.70 30.10 12.32
N MET A 138 0.99 29.04 11.56
CA MET A 138 2.24 28.86 10.80
C MET A 138 3.55 28.89 11.63
N VAL A 139 3.51 28.42 12.89
CA VAL A 139 4.66 28.35 13.80
C VAL A 139 5.68 27.24 13.47
N ARG A 140 5.34 26.30 12.57
CA ARG A 140 6.24 25.24 12.04
C ARG A 140 6.79 24.24 13.07
N GLN A 141 6.03 23.96 14.14
CA GLN A 141 6.37 22.99 15.19
C GLN A 141 5.57 21.67 15.10
N CYS A 142 5.04 21.34 13.91
CA CYS A 142 4.17 20.18 13.73
C CYS A 142 4.83 18.85 14.12
N HIS A 143 6.14 18.72 13.86
CA HIS A 143 6.94 17.53 14.17
C HIS A 143 7.25 17.38 15.67
N SER A 144 7.11 18.46 16.44
CA SER A 144 7.52 18.51 17.86
C SER A 144 6.43 18.06 18.81
N ASN A 145 5.23 17.73 18.31
CA ASN A 145 4.04 17.45 19.11
C ASN A 145 3.58 18.63 20.01
N THR A 146 4.10 19.84 19.81
CA THR A 146 3.86 21.03 20.66
C THR A 146 3.01 22.10 19.97
N CYS A 147 2.06 21.70 19.13
CA CYS A 147 1.23 22.65 18.40
C CYS A 147 0.41 23.55 19.36
N PRO A 148 0.61 24.88 19.37
CA PRO A 148 0.00 25.76 20.38
C PRO A 148 -1.52 25.92 20.24
N VAL A 149 -2.07 25.49 19.09
CA VAL A 149 -3.46 25.68 18.67
C VAL A 149 -4.18 24.34 18.44
N GLY A 150 -3.59 23.22 18.89
CA GLY A 150 -4.23 21.90 18.84
C GLY A 150 -4.43 21.31 17.44
N VAL A 151 -3.77 21.82 16.41
CA VAL A 151 -3.93 21.35 15.01
C VAL A 151 -3.10 20.10 14.72
N CYS A 152 -1.79 20.14 14.97
CA CYS A 152 -0.87 19.02 14.70
C CYS A 152 -0.19 18.55 15.98
N THR A 153 -0.95 17.91 16.87
CA THR A 153 -0.47 17.34 18.14
C THR A 153 -1.38 16.20 18.59
N GLN A 154 -0.80 15.21 19.27
CA GLN A 154 -1.50 14.12 19.94
C GLN A 154 -1.64 14.37 21.46
N ASP A 155 -0.97 15.39 22.00
CA ASP A 155 -1.10 15.78 23.40
C ASP A 155 -2.52 16.29 23.70
N GLU A 156 -3.15 15.73 24.73
CA GLU A 156 -4.55 16.00 25.05
C GLU A 156 -4.78 17.45 25.50
N ALA A 157 -3.88 18.00 26.31
CA ALA A 157 -4.00 19.37 26.82
C ALA A 157 -3.85 20.40 25.68
N LEU A 158 -2.99 20.13 24.70
CA LEU A 158 -2.85 20.96 23.51
C LEU A 158 -4.00 20.78 22.52
N ARG A 159 -4.53 19.56 22.34
CA ARG A 159 -5.74 19.30 21.55
C ARG A 159 -6.96 20.04 22.10
N GLY A 160 -7.05 20.22 23.41
CA GLY A 160 -8.08 21.05 24.06
C GLY A 160 -8.07 22.52 23.62
N LYS A 161 -7.01 23.00 22.94
CA LYS A 161 -6.90 24.36 22.40
C LYS A 161 -7.39 24.48 20.95
N PHE A 162 -7.84 23.39 20.33
CA PHE A 162 -8.29 23.40 18.94
C PHE A 162 -9.63 24.15 18.79
N VAL A 163 -9.65 25.14 17.90
CA VAL A 163 -10.83 25.99 17.63
C VAL A 163 -11.29 25.93 16.17
N GLY A 164 -10.79 24.97 15.40
CA GLY A 164 -11.20 24.77 14.02
C GLY A 164 -12.63 24.23 13.95
N THR A 165 -13.39 24.68 12.96
CA THR A 165 -14.77 24.21 12.75
C THR A 165 -15.00 23.91 11.27
N PRO A 166 -15.95 23.01 10.94
CA PRO A 166 -16.35 22.76 9.56
C PRO A 166 -16.76 24.04 8.81
N GLU A 167 -17.48 24.95 9.47
CA GLU A 167 -17.98 26.21 8.88
C GLU A 167 -16.84 27.11 8.42
N LYS A 168 -15.72 27.16 9.16
CA LYS A 168 -14.55 27.93 8.74
C LYS A 168 -13.95 27.42 7.43
N VAL A 169 -13.92 26.09 7.25
CA VAL A 169 -13.42 25.46 6.01
C VAL A 169 -14.43 25.64 4.87
N ILE A 170 -15.73 25.52 5.14
CA ILE A 170 -16.78 25.80 4.16
C ILE A 170 -16.64 27.24 3.65
N ASN A 171 -16.56 28.21 4.56
CA ASN A 171 -16.41 29.62 4.21
C ASN A 171 -15.16 29.89 3.36
N LEU A 172 -14.02 29.27 3.71
CA LEU A 172 -12.80 29.35 2.90
C LEU A 172 -13.06 28.88 1.46
N MET A 173 -13.66 27.70 1.29
CA MET A 173 -13.94 27.15 -0.03
C MET A 173 -14.96 27.99 -0.80
N THR A 174 -15.97 28.53 -0.12
CA THR A 174 -16.97 29.44 -0.70
C THR A 174 -16.32 30.72 -1.23
N PHE A 175 -15.41 31.33 -0.47
CA PHE A 175 -14.71 32.55 -0.90
C PHE A 175 -13.80 32.30 -2.09
N ILE A 176 -13.03 31.20 -2.08
CA ILE A 176 -12.20 30.82 -3.23
C ILE A 176 -13.09 30.58 -4.46
N ALA A 177 -14.22 29.88 -4.30
CA ALA A 177 -15.13 29.63 -5.40
C ALA A 177 -15.78 30.91 -5.95
N GLU A 178 -16.09 31.90 -5.12
CA GLU A 178 -16.57 33.22 -5.57
C GLU A 178 -15.49 33.95 -6.38
N GLU A 179 -14.25 33.99 -5.86
CA GLU A 179 -13.14 34.62 -6.58
C GLU A 179 -12.88 33.95 -7.94
N VAL A 180 -13.00 32.62 -8.03
CA VAL A 180 -12.95 31.89 -9.31
C VAL A 180 -14.05 32.40 -10.26
N ARG A 181 -15.30 32.51 -9.82
CA ARG A 181 -16.41 33.00 -10.66
C ARG A 181 -16.17 34.42 -11.15
N ASP A 182 -15.70 35.31 -10.28
CA ASP A 182 -15.37 36.69 -10.63
C ASP A 182 -14.29 36.77 -11.71
N ILE A 183 -13.26 35.93 -11.61
CA ILE A 183 -12.19 35.86 -12.61
C ILE A 183 -12.71 35.30 -13.94
N LEU A 184 -13.50 34.22 -13.90
CA LEU A 184 -14.10 33.64 -15.10
C LEU A 184 -15.02 34.63 -15.83
N ALA A 185 -15.82 35.40 -15.09
CA ALA A 185 -16.66 36.45 -15.65
C ALA A 185 -15.82 37.55 -16.34
N ARG A 186 -14.68 37.94 -15.75
CA ARG A 186 -13.74 38.90 -16.37
C ARG A 186 -13.06 38.35 -17.63
N LEU A 187 -12.85 37.04 -17.71
CA LEU A 187 -12.34 36.35 -18.90
C LEU A 187 -13.43 36.14 -19.97
N GLY A 188 -14.70 36.44 -19.66
CA GLY A 188 -15.83 36.31 -20.59
C GLY A 188 -16.33 34.88 -20.78
N VAL A 189 -16.03 33.97 -19.85
CA VAL A 189 -16.45 32.55 -19.87
C VAL A 189 -17.44 32.26 -18.75
N ARG A 190 -18.24 31.19 -18.89
CA ARG A 190 -19.34 30.90 -17.95
C ARG A 190 -19.03 29.78 -16.96
N SER A 191 -17.96 29.02 -17.20
CA SER A 191 -17.60 27.85 -16.40
C SER A 191 -16.10 27.59 -16.40
N LEU A 192 -15.64 26.82 -15.42
CA LEU A 192 -14.23 26.42 -15.35
C LEU A 192 -13.85 25.50 -16.53
N ASP A 193 -14.77 24.64 -16.97
CA ASP A 193 -14.59 23.76 -18.13
C ASP A 193 -14.20 24.50 -19.41
N GLU A 194 -14.66 25.73 -19.59
CA GLU A 194 -14.37 26.57 -20.77
C GLU A 194 -12.93 27.09 -20.82
N VAL A 195 -12.16 26.98 -19.74
CA VAL A 195 -10.76 27.45 -19.66
C VAL A 195 -9.75 26.32 -19.48
N ILE A 196 -10.19 25.10 -19.18
CA ILE A 196 -9.27 23.98 -18.87
C ILE A 196 -8.37 23.67 -20.08
N GLY A 197 -7.06 23.72 -19.89
CA GLY A 197 -6.07 23.42 -20.94
C GLY A 197 -5.97 24.47 -22.06
N ARG A 198 -6.53 25.67 -21.86
CA ARG A 198 -6.56 26.76 -22.85
C ARG A 198 -5.55 27.84 -22.51
N THR A 199 -4.28 27.52 -22.71
CA THR A 199 -3.14 28.39 -22.36
C THR A 199 -3.15 29.75 -23.06
N GLU A 200 -3.95 29.93 -24.11
CA GLU A 200 -4.17 31.24 -24.76
C GLU A 200 -4.73 32.33 -23.81
N PHE A 201 -5.33 31.97 -22.68
CA PHE A 201 -5.78 32.92 -21.66
C PHE A 201 -4.64 33.49 -20.80
N LEU A 202 -3.42 32.97 -20.94
CA LEU A 202 -2.24 33.44 -20.23
C LEU A 202 -1.22 34.04 -21.19
N ARG A 203 -0.60 35.14 -20.76
CA ARG A 203 0.58 35.71 -21.40
C ARG A 203 1.61 36.05 -20.34
N GLN A 204 2.87 35.76 -20.63
CA GLN A 204 3.98 36.27 -19.82
C GLN A 204 4.04 37.79 -19.96
N VAL A 205 4.16 38.47 -18.82
CA VAL A 205 4.36 39.93 -18.79
C VAL A 205 5.74 40.16 -18.19
N SER A 206 6.69 40.65 -18.99
CA SER A 206 7.96 41.11 -18.43
C SER A 206 7.75 42.46 -17.73
N ARG A 207 8.10 42.52 -16.45
CA ARG A 207 8.10 43.75 -15.62
C ARG A 207 9.37 43.83 -14.76
N GLY A 208 10.42 43.08 -15.11
CA GLY A 208 11.62 42.85 -14.29
C GLY A 208 12.74 43.87 -14.53
N ALA A 209 13.77 43.80 -13.67
CA ALA A 209 15.02 44.55 -13.80
C ALA A 209 15.98 43.84 -14.77
N GLU A 210 16.84 44.58 -15.49
CA GLU A 210 17.73 44.08 -16.57
C GLU A 210 18.62 42.86 -16.23
N HIS A 211 18.87 42.57 -14.95
CA HIS A 211 19.68 41.42 -14.50
C HIS A 211 18.88 40.11 -14.35
N LEU A 212 17.55 40.19 -14.48
CA LEU A 212 16.67 39.05 -14.64
C LEU A 212 16.49 38.85 -16.14
N ASP A 213 17.48 38.23 -16.79
CA ASP A 213 17.32 37.72 -18.15
C ASP A 213 16.00 36.93 -18.20
N ASP A 214 15.06 37.41 -19.02
CA ASP A 214 13.66 37.00 -18.97
C ASP A 214 13.53 35.47 -19.02
N LEU A 215 12.98 34.87 -17.96
CA LEU A 215 12.66 33.44 -17.92
C LEU A 215 11.80 33.10 -19.14
N ASP A 216 12.14 32.05 -19.88
CA ASP A 216 11.29 31.57 -20.97
C ASP A 216 10.13 30.72 -20.42
N LEU A 217 8.92 31.28 -20.35
CA LEU A 217 7.72 30.54 -19.95
C LEU A 217 7.02 29.84 -21.14
N ASN A 218 7.56 29.95 -22.35
CA ASN A 218 6.98 29.31 -23.53
C ASN A 218 6.76 27.80 -23.37
N PRO A 219 7.67 27.00 -22.75
CA PRO A 219 7.42 25.57 -22.54
C PRO A 219 6.17 25.27 -21.70
N ILE A 220 5.77 26.16 -20.79
CA ILE A 220 4.57 26.01 -19.96
C ILE A 220 3.32 26.46 -20.73
N LEU A 221 3.44 27.51 -21.53
CA LEU A 221 2.33 28.13 -22.27
C LEU A 221 2.06 27.45 -23.63
N ALA A 222 3.00 26.65 -24.12
CA ALA A 222 2.89 25.96 -25.39
C ALA A 222 1.65 25.06 -25.43
N LYS A 223 0.91 25.19 -26.52
CA LYS A 223 -0.29 24.43 -26.81
C LYS A 223 0.05 23.26 -27.73
N VAL A 224 -0.37 22.06 -27.35
CA VAL A 224 -0.34 20.90 -28.24
C VAL A 224 -1.43 21.07 -29.30
N ASP A 225 -1.10 20.78 -30.55
CA ASP A 225 -2.05 20.82 -31.67
C ASP A 225 -3.08 19.68 -31.52
N ALA A 226 -4.18 20.00 -30.86
CA ALA A 226 -5.30 19.11 -30.55
C ALA A 226 -6.56 19.94 -30.29
N THR A 227 -7.73 19.35 -30.50
CA THR A 227 -9.01 20.00 -30.19
C THR A 227 -9.12 20.32 -28.69
N ASP A 228 -9.97 21.27 -28.32
CA ASP A 228 -10.19 21.60 -26.89
C ASP A 228 -10.69 20.39 -26.09
N ALA A 229 -11.46 19.50 -26.72
CA ALA A 229 -11.98 18.29 -26.10
C ALA A 229 -10.88 17.24 -25.81
N GLU A 230 -9.83 17.20 -26.62
CA GLU A 230 -8.69 16.27 -26.45
C GLU A 230 -7.69 16.74 -25.40
N ARG A 231 -7.73 18.02 -25.03
CA ARG A 231 -6.87 18.63 -24.01
C ARG A 231 -7.41 18.53 -22.58
N ARG A 232 -8.54 17.86 -22.38
CA ARG A 232 -9.16 17.65 -21.06
C ARG A 232 -9.74 16.24 -20.91
N PHE A 233 -10.14 15.90 -19.69
CA PHE A 233 -10.81 14.63 -19.41
C PHE A 233 -12.18 14.58 -20.09
N SER A 234 -12.49 13.44 -20.69
CA SER A 234 -13.71 13.25 -21.49
C SER A 234 -14.25 11.82 -21.45
N LEU A 235 -13.77 11.01 -20.49
CA LEU A 235 -14.23 9.64 -20.31
C LEU A 235 -15.73 9.61 -19.99
N SER A 236 -16.50 8.86 -20.79
CA SER A 236 -17.95 8.71 -20.61
C SER A 236 -18.31 7.69 -19.52
N THR A 237 -17.40 6.77 -19.20
CA THR A 237 -17.55 5.81 -18.12
C THR A 237 -17.14 6.43 -16.78
N PHE A 238 -17.60 5.83 -15.68
CA PHE A 238 -17.27 6.29 -14.33
C PHE A 238 -15.75 6.29 -14.04
N ARG A 239 -15.04 5.31 -14.61
CA ARG A 239 -13.59 5.09 -14.45
C ARG A 239 -13.02 4.29 -15.62
N ASN A 240 -11.70 4.19 -15.69
CA ASN A 240 -11.01 3.27 -16.58
C ASN A 240 -11.21 1.84 -16.06
N GLU A 241 -12.05 1.05 -16.71
CA GLU A 241 -12.30 -0.33 -16.26
C GLU A 241 -11.05 -1.22 -16.44
N VAL A 242 -11.02 -2.28 -15.65
CA VAL A 242 -9.99 -3.32 -15.69
C VAL A 242 -10.64 -4.68 -15.96
N PRO A 243 -9.93 -5.62 -16.60
CA PRO A 243 -10.47 -6.95 -16.87
C PRO A 243 -10.85 -7.69 -15.58
N ASP A 244 -11.90 -8.51 -15.66
CA ASP A 244 -12.21 -9.47 -14.60
C ASP A 244 -11.09 -10.50 -14.43
N SER A 245 -11.08 -11.12 -13.25
CA SER A 245 -10.23 -12.28 -12.94
C SER A 245 -11.11 -13.52 -12.74
N LEU A 246 -10.51 -14.62 -12.27
CA LEU A 246 -11.20 -15.84 -11.87
C LEU A 246 -12.33 -15.56 -10.86
N ASP A 247 -12.23 -14.48 -10.09
CA ASP A 247 -13.24 -14.05 -9.12
C ASP A 247 -14.63 -13.83 -9.71
N ALA A 248 -14.74 -13.40 -10.97
CA ALA A 248 -16.06 -13.23 -11.59
C ALA A 248 -16.83 -14.57 -11.65
N GLN A 249 -16.10 -15.66 -11.96
CA GLN A 249 -16.65 -17.00 -11.94
C GLN A 249 -16.88 -17.49 -10.50
N ILE A 250 -15.93 -17.27 -9.60
CA ILE A 250 -16.04 -17.65 -8.18
C ILE A 250 -17.29 -17.03 -7.54
N ILE A 251 -17.54 -15.73 -7.77
CA ILE A 251 -18.68 -15.01 -7.18
C ILE A 251 -20.01 -15.57 -7.73
N LYS A 252 -20.05 -15.86 -9.03
CA LYS A 252 -21.21 -16.49 -9.66
C LYS A 252 -21.51 -17.86 -9.03
N ASP A 253 -20.49 -18.68 -8.86
CA ASP A 253 -20.64 -20.02 -8.27
C ASP A 253 -20.93 -19.96 -6.76
N ALA A 254 -20.45 -18.90 -6.08
CA ALA A 254 -20.69 -18.64 -4.67
C ALA A 254 -22.02 -17.92 -4.38
N ALA A 255 -22.95 -17.83 -5.33
CA ALA A 255 -24.22 -17.12 -5.15
C ALA A 255 -25.05 -17.60 -3.92
N ALA A 256 -24.92 -18.87 -3.54
CA ALA A 256 -25.58 -19.43 -2.36
C ALA A 256 -25.01 -18.88 -1.03
N VAL A 257 -23.72 -18.49 -1.00
CA VAL A 257 -23.13 -17.80 0.16
C VAL A 257 -23.85 -16.49 0.42
N PHE A 258 -24.09 -15.69 -0.63
CA PHE A 258 -24.69 -14.36 -0.50
C PHE A 258 -26.20 -14.39 -0.28
N SER A 259 -26.90 -15.34 -0.90
CA SER A 259 -28.36 -15.42 -0.82
C SER A 259 -28.87 -16.19 0.41
N ARG A 260 -28.15 -17.22 0.84
CA ARG A 260 -28.60 -18.14 1.91
C ARG A 260 -27.60 -18.31 3.06
N GLY A 261 -26.40 -17.72 2.97
CA GLY A 261 -25.36 -17.87 3.98
C GLY A 261 -24.69 -19.25 3.98
N GLU A 262 -24.82 -20.02 2.91
CA GLU A 262 -24.28 -21.38 2.83
C GLU A 262 -22.75 -21.41 2.90
N LYS A 263 -22.22 -22.45 3.54
CA LYS A 263 -20.80 -22.79 3.50
C LYS A 263 -20.50 -23.48 2.17
N MET A 264 -19.46 -23.07 1.46
CA MET A 264 -19.16 -23.58 0.12
C MET A 264 -17.72 -24.02 -0.06
N GLN A 265 -17.52 -25.01 -0.92
CA GLN A 265 -16.21 -25.43 -1.41
C GLN A 265 -16.21 -25.44 -2.93
N LEU A 266 -15.26 -24.73 -3.53
CA LEU A 266 -15.13 -24.57 -4.98
C LEU A 266 -13.74 -25.03 -5.43
N THR A 267 -13.61 -25.49 -6.67
CA THR A 267 -12.33 -25.96 -7.24
C THR A 267 -12.13 -25.41 -8.65
N TYR A 268 -10.95 -24.85 -8.92
CA TYR A 268 -10.58 -24.29 -10.22
C TYR A 268 -9.12 -24.60 -10.58
N SER A 269 -8.81 -24.49 -11.86
CA SER A 269 -7.42 -24.37 -12.32
C SER A 269 -6.99 -22.91 -12.30
N VAL A 270 -5.75 -22.65 -11.89
CA VAL A 270 -5.16 -21.30 -11.83
C VAL A 270 -3.92 -21.21 -12.72
N ARG A 271 -3.69 -20.04 -13.31
CA ARG A 271 -2.55 -19.73 -14.17
C ARG A 271 -1.92 -18.41 -13.71
N ASN A 272 -0.65 -18.18 -14.04
CA ASN A 272 0.06 -16.96 -13.70
C ASN A 272 -0.60 -15.67 -14.26
N THR A 273 -1.48 -15.81 -15.27
CA THR A 273 -2.29 -14.72 -15.81
C THR A 273 -3.54 -14.38 -14.97
N HIS A 274 -3.97 -15.29 -14.08
CA HIS A 274 -5.05 -15.05 -13.13
C HIS A 274 -4.48 -14.32 -11.90
N ARG A 275 -4.61 -13.00 -11.92
CA ARG A 275 -4.07 -12.09 -10.90
C ARG A 275 -5.14 -11.72 -9.88
N ALA A 276 -4.72 -11.34 -8.68
CA ALA A 276 -5.61 -10.90 -7.60
C ALA A 276 -6.73 -11.88 -7.23
N VAL A 277 -6.53 -13.19 -7.42
CA VAL A 277 -7.58 -14.20 -7.14
C VAL A 277 -7.99 -14.17 -5.67
N GLY A 278 -9.30 -14.11 -5.41
CA GLY A 278 -9.93 -13.97 -4.10
C GLY A 278 -10.20 -12.53 -3.67
N THR A 279 -9.61 -11.53 -4.34
CA THR A 279 -9.69 -10.12 -3.93
C THR A 279 -11.09 -9.53 -4.13
N ARG A 280 -11.73 -9.80 -5.27
CA ARG A 280 -13.10 -9.32 -5.54
C ARG A 280 -14.11 -10.12 -4.73
N LEU A 281 -13.88 -11.41 -4.50
CA LEU A 281 -14.69 -12.17 -3.55
C LEU A 281 -14.64 -11.55 -2.14
N SER A 282 -13.44 -11.16 -1.68
CA SER A 282 -13.25 -10.46 -0.41
C SER A 282 -14.03 -9.15 -0.34
N SER A 283 -14.08 -8.39 -1.44
CA SER A 283 -14.93 -7.18 -1.58
C SER A 283 -16.40 -7.51 -1.34
N GLU A 284 -16.95 -8.49 -2.06
CA GLU A 284 -18.38 -8.82 -1.97
C GLU A 284 -18.76 -9.37 -0.59
N ILE A 285 -17.92 -10.22 0.01
CA ILE A 285 -18.13 -10.72 1.37
C ILE A 285 -18.07 -9.56 2.37
N THR A 286 -17.05 -8.70 2.29
CA THR A 286 -16.90 -7.56 3.21
C THR A 286 -18.08 -6.60 3.12
N ARG A 287 -18.58 -6.34 1.90
CA ARG A 287 -19.73 -5.46 1.70
C ARG A 287 -21.04 -6.03 2.22
N THR A 288 -21.20 -7.35 2.13
CA THR A 288 -22.46 -8.02 2.50
C THR A 288 -22.50 -8.37 3.98
N PHE A 289 -21.39 -8.85 4.52
CA PHE A 289 -21.31 -9.42 5.87
C PHE A 289 -20.40 -8.64 6.82
N GLY A 290 -19.56 -7.73 6.33
CA GLY A 290 -18.46 -7.15 7.09
C GLY A 290 -17.24 -8.09 7.17
N MET A 291 -16.18 -7.64 7.82
CA MET A 291 -14.88 -8.34 7.82
C MET A 291 -14.78 -9.52 8.78
N SER A 292 -15.69 -9.63 9.75
CA SER A 292 -15.56 -10.55 10.90
C SER A 292 -16.75 -11.49 11.12
N LYS A 293 -17.85 -11.30 10.38
CA LYS A 293 -19.12 -12.01 10.64
C LYS A 293 -19.09 -13.48 10.20
N LEU A 294 -18.39 -13.79 9.10
CA LEU A 294 -18.28 -15.18 8.64
C LEU A 294 -17.30 -15.95 9.50
N ALA A 295 -17.67 -17.19 9.84
CA ALA A 295 -16.78 -18.14 10.50
C ALA A 295 -15.60 -18.51 9.58
N GLU A 296 -14.50 -18.99 10.14
CA GLU A 296 -13.37 -19.44 9.34
C GLU A 296 -13.74 -20.59 8.39
N ASN A 297 -13.10 -20.60 7.22
CA ASN A 297 -13.35 -21.57 6.14
C ASN A 297 -14.82 -21.60 5.64
N HIS A 298 -15.57 -20.50 5.75
CA HIS A 298 -16.94 -20.41 5.23
C HIS A 298 -17.00 -20.60 3.71
N VAL A 299 -16.00 -20.08 3.00
CA VAL A 299 -15.81 -20.28 1.56
C VAL A 299 -14.40 -20.79 1.32
N THR A 300 -14.26 -22.04 0.92
CA THR A 300 -12.97 -22.67 0.60
C THR A 300 -12.82 -22.79 -0.91
N ILE A 301 -11.72 -22.26 -1.46
CA ILE A 301 -11.43 -22.30 -2.90
C ILE A 301 -10.13 -23.05 -3.10
N ARG A 302 -10.22 -24.19 -3.77
CA ARG A 302 -9.07 -25.01 -4.17
C ARG A 302 -8.63 -24.63 -5.57
N LEU A 303 -7.36 -24.32 -5.72
CA LEU A 303 -6.74 -23.85 -6.95
C LEU A 303 -5.63 -24.83 -7.34
N ARG A 304 -5.60 -25.27 -8.60
CA ARG A 304 -4.53 -26.14 -9.12
C ARG A 304 -3.74 -25.43 -10.22
N GLY A 305 -2.42 -25.33 -10.05
CA GLY A 305 -1.53 -24.65 -11.00
C GLY A 305 -0.71 -23.54 -10.33
N SER A 306 -0.34 -22.53 -11.11
CA SER A 306 0.47 -21.39 -10.66
C SER A 306 -0.41 -20.16 -10.53
N ALA A 307 -0.49 -19.54 -9.36
CA ALA A 307 -1.25 -18.31 -9.17
C ALA A 307 -0.46 -17.08 -9.60
N GLY A 308 -1.12 -16.13 -10.28
CA GLY A 308 -0.52 -14.85 -10.65
C GLY A 308 -0.26 -13.96 -9.43
N GLN A 309 0.24 -12.75 -9.71
CA GLN A 309 0.51 -11.75 -8.67
C GLN A 309 -0.73 -11.45 -7.81
N SER A 310 -0.50 -11.10 -6.55
CA SER A 310 -1.52 -10.66 -5.59
C SER A 310 -2.56 -11.73 -5.23
N LEU A 311 -2.20 -13.01 -5.24
CA LEU A 311 -3.06 -14.09 -4.74
C LEU A 311 -3.56 -13.76 -3.33
N GLY A 312 -4.88 -13.70 -3.16
CA GLY A 312 -5.52 -13.42 -1.87
C GLY A 312 -5.17 -12.03 -1.31
N ALA A 313 -4.93 -11.04 -2.16
CA ALA A 313 -4.78 -9.67 -1.69
C ALA A 313 -6.05 -9.21 -0.96
N PHE A 314 -5.86 -8.58 0.20
CA PHE A 314 -6.94 -8.07 1.06
C PHE A 314 -7.98 -9.14 1.47
N LEU A 315 -7.59 -10.42 1.51
CA LEU A 315 -8.52 -11.52 1.79
C LEU A 315 -9.06 -11.43 3.23
N CYS A 316 -10.38 -11.30 3.35
CA CYS A 316 -11.08 -11.16 4.61
C CYS A 316 -11.34 -12.50 5.30
N ARG A 317 -11.69 -12.46 6.59
CA ARG A 317 -12.09 -13.65 7.34
C ARG A 317 -13.25 -14.39 6.67
N GLY A 318 -13.19 -15.71 6.76
CA GLY A 318 -14.18 -16.62 6.20
C GLY A 318 -13.85 -17.16 4.81
N ILE A 319 -12.84 -16.58 4.14
CA ILE A 319 -12.33 -17.13 2.88
C ILE A 319 -11.06 -17.94 3.14
N THR A 320 -10.94 -19.09 2.50
CA THR A 320 -9.75 -19.94 2.52
C THR A 320 -9.34 -20.30 1.10
N LEU A 321 -8.12 -19.94 0.72
CA LEU A 321 -7.53 -20.29 -0.56
C LEU A 321 -6.53 -21.42 -0.36
N GLU A 322 -6.71 -22.53 -1.05
CA GLU A 322 -5.77 -23.67 -1.06
C GLU A 322 -5.18 -23.81 -2.47
N VAL A 323 -3.89 -23.53 -2.62
CA VAL A 323 -3.17 -23.66 -3.89
C VAL A 323 -2.33 -24.94 -3.89
N PHE A 324 -2.62 -25.80 -4.86
CA PHE A 324 -1.84 -26.99 -5.19
C PHE A 324 -0.97 -26.68 -6.41
N GLY A 325 0.27 -26.29 -6.14
CA GLY A 325 1.21 -25.74 -7.11
C GLY A 325 2.07 -24.65 -6.46
N ASP A 326 2.09 -23.47 -7.06
CA ASP A 326 2.92 -22.33 -6.64
C ASP A 326 2.18 -20.99 -6.84
N ALA A 327 2.78 -19.90 -6.37
CA ALA A 327 2.27 -18.54 -6.59
C ALA A 327 3.40 -17.53 -6.83
N ASN A 328 3.09 -16.47 -7.58
CA ASN A 328 4.01 -15.37 -7.85
C ASN A 328 4.06 -14.37 -6.65
N ASP A 329 4.55 -13.16 -6.89
CA ASP A 329 4.71 -12.12 -5.87
C ASP A 329 3.39 -11.70 -5.20
N TYR A 330 3.52 -11.08 -4.03
CA TYR A 330 2.44 -10.40 -3.31
C TYR A 330 1.34 -11.32 -2.73
N VAL A 331 1.65 -12.60 -2.50
CA VAL A 331 0.71 -13.52 -1.83
C VAL A 331 0.28 -12.93 -0.49
N GLY A 332 -1.04 -12.81 -0.28
CA GLY A 332 -1.61 -12.25 0.94
C GLY A 332 -1.25 -10.77 1.16
N LYS A 333 -0.96 -9.99 0.12
CA LYS A 333 -0.80 -8.53 0.21
C LYS A 333 -1.98 -7.91 0.97
N GLY A 334 -1.71 -7.19 2.05
CA GLY A 334 -2.73 -6.60 2.91
C GLY A 334 -3.71 -7.62 3.50
N LEU A 335 -3.28 -8.87 3.78
CA LEU A 335 -4.15 -9.92 4.33
C LEU A 335 -4.95 -9.40 5.54
N SER A 336 -6.24 -9.73 5.58
CA SER A 336 -7.18 -9.11 6.51
C SER A 336 -8.14 -10.13 7.15
N GLY A 337 -7.57 -11.25 7.60
CA GLY A 337 -8.28 -12.27 8.37
C GLY A 337 -8.56 -13.56 7.58
N GLY A 338 -8.35 -13.55 6.26
CA GLY A 338 -8.46 -14.74 5.43
C GLY A 338 -7.34 -15.75 5.69
N ARG A 339 -7.49 -16.95 5.12
CA ARG A 339 -6.49 -18.01 5.17
C ARG A 339 -5.98 -18.35 3.78
N ILE A 340 -4.67 -18.42 3.62
CA ILE A 340 -4.02 -18.83 2.36
C ILE A 340 -3.11 -20.01 2.67
N ILE A 341 -3.22 -21.07 1.89
CA ILE A 341 -2.44 -22.29 2.00
C ILE A 341 -1.84 -22.55 0.61
N VAL A 342 -0.52 -22.69 0.53
CA VAL A 342 0.19 -22.99 -0.72
C VAL A 342 1.06 -24.22 -0.49
N ARG A 343 0.91 -25.23 -1.33
CA ARG A 343 1.73 -26.44 -1.26
C ARG A 343 2.01 -27.00 -2.65
N PRO A 344 3.12 -27.73 -2.84
CA PRO A 344 3.39 -28.41 -4.10
C PRO A 344 2.24 -29.35 -4.48
N ALA A 345 2.12 -29.64 -5.77
CA ALA A 345 1.22 -30.71 -6.20
C ALA A 345 1.59 -32.04 -5.50
N VAL A 346 0.60 -32.87 -5.18
CA VAL A 346 0.81 -34.15 -4.47
C VAL A 346 1.77 -35.07 -5.24
N SER A 347 1.81 -34.96 -6.56
CA SER A 347 2.71 -35.71 -7.44
C SER A 347 4.11 -35.09 -7.57
N SER A 348 4.38 -33.95 -6.95
CA SER A 348 5.68 -33.27 -7.04
C SER A 348 6.75 -34.07 -6.30
N PRO A 349 7.91 -34.36 -6.93
CA PRO A 349 9.04 -34.99 -6.25
C PRO A 349 9.87 -33.98 -5.44
N LEU A 350 9.55 -32.69 -5.50
CA LEU A 350 10.35 -31.63 -4.89
C LEU A 350 10.32 -31.71 -3.37
N ARG A 351 11.48 -31.46 -2.77
CA ARG A 351 11.62 -31.23 -1.34
C ARG A 351 11.20 -29.79 -1.05
N SER A 352 10.10 -29.63 -0.33
CA SER A 352 9.46 -28.33 -0.14
C SER A 352 10.43 -27.28 0.41
N GLN A 353 11.23 -27.63 1.42
CA GLN A 353 12.14 -26.72 2.11
C GLN A 353 13.35 -26.28 1.27
N GLU A 354 13.58 -26.91 0.12
CA GLU A 354 14.69 -26.61 -0.79
C GLU A 354 14.24 -25.88 -2.06
N ASN A 355 12.96 -25.57 -2.19
CA ASN A 355 12.38 -25.00 -3.41
C ASN A 355 11.50 -23.78 -3.10
N THR A 356 11.61 -22.76 -3.95
CA THR A 356 10.71 -21.60 -3.93
C THR A 356 9.29 -22.02 -4.29
N ILE A 357 8.31 -21.50 -3.56
CA ILE A 357 6.89 -21.76 -3.81
C ILE A 357 6.05 -20.48 -3.89
N ILE A 358 6.50 -19.40 -3.25
CA ILE A 358 5.87 -18.08 -3.30
C ILE A 358 6.91 -16.99 -3.57
N GLY A 359 6.51 -15.94 -4.29
CA GLY A 359 7.40 -14.87 -4.72
C GLY A 359 7.79 -13.87 -3.61
N ASN A 360 8.03 -12.63 -4.03
CA ASN A 360 8.51 -11.52 -3.21
C ASN A 360 7.36 -10.76 -2.51
N THR A 361 7.71 -9.96 -1.50
CA THR A 361 6.80 -8.99 -0.85
C THR A 361 5.51 -9.66 -0.35
N VAL A 362 5.63 -10.91 0.07
CA VAL A 362 4.53 -11.71 0.64
C VAL A 362 4.06 -11.07 1.94
N LEU A 363 2.74 -11.04 2.15
CA LEU A 363 2.08 -10.42 3.32
C LEU A 363 2.36 -8.93 3.51
N TYR A 364 2.66 -8.21 2.43
CA TYR A 364 2.95 -6.77 2.53
C TYR A 364 1.82 -6.00 3.23
N GLY A 365 2.12 -5.43 4.40
CA GLY A 365 1.15 -4.65 5.16
C GLY A 365 -0.04 -5.45 5.70
N ALA A 366 0.08 -6.79 5.81
CA ALA A 366 -0.97 -7.63 6.36
C ALA A 366 -1.34 -7.22 7.80
N THR A 367 -2.63 -7.31 8.13
CA THR A 367 -3.18 -6.84 9.42
C THR A 367 -3.71 -7.97 10.28
N SER A 368 -4.14 -9.07 9.66
CA SER A 368 -4.63 -10.27 10.34
C SER A 368 -4.74 -11.41 9.32
N GLY A 369 -5.03 -12.63 9.79
CA GLY A 369 -5.18 -13.81 8.95
C GLY A 369 -3.97 -14.73 8.99
N LYS A 370 -4.04 -15.84 8.26
CA LYS A 370 -3.03 -16.89 8.27
C LYS A 370 -2.52 -17.24 6.88
N LEU A 371 -1.20 -17.41 6.75
CA LEU A 371 -0.55 -17.95 5.55
C LEU A 371 0.29 -19.19 5.91
N PHE A 372 0.11 -20.27 5.17
CA PHE A 372 0.91 -21.48 5.29
C PHE A 372 1.48 -21.84 3.92
N ALA A 373 2.79 -21.87 3.75
CA ALA A 373 3.41 -22.24 2.48
C ALA A 373 4.48 -23.31 2.65
N ALA A 374 4.24 -24.50 2.07
CA ALA A 374 5.20 -25.59 2.09
C ALA A 374 6.31 -25.36 1.04
N GLY A 375 7.18 -24.41 1.35
CA GLY A 375 8.37 -24.07 0.57
C GLY A 375 8.92 -22.70 0.90
N GLN A 376 9.91 -22.26 0.14
CA GLN A 376 10.60 -21.00 0.37
C GLN A 376 9.83 -19.81 -0.22
N ALA A 377 9.83 -18.70 0.52
CA ALA A 377 9.40 -17.40 0.02
C ALA A 377 10.57 -16.63 -0.60
N GLY A 378 10.27 -15.68 -1.49
CA GLY A 378 11.26 -14.76 -2.05
C GLY A 378 11.72 -13.67 -1.08
N GLU A 379 12.19 -12.58 -1.65
CA GLU A 379 12.68 -11.39 -0.96
C GLU A 379 11.54 -10.65 -0.24
N ARG A 380 11.87 -9.95 0.85
CA ARG A 380 10.92 -9.10 1.60
C ARG A 380 9.67 -9.84 2.09
N PHE A 381 9.85 -11.10 2.44
CA PHE A 381 8.82 -11.89 3.11
C PHE A 381 8.33 -11.17 4.38
N ALA A 382 7.01 -11.07 4.55
CA ALA A 382 6.36 -10.43 5.70
C ALA A 382 6.75 -8.95 5.91
N VAL A 383 7.15 -8.25 4.84
CA VAL A 383 7.47 -6.82 4.91
C VAL A 383 6.27 -6.01 5.42
N ARG A 384 6.47 -5.20 6.47
CA ARG A 384 5.39 -4.47 7.15
C ARG A 384 4.23 -5.32 7.67
N ASN A 385 4.42 -6.61 7.92
CA ASN A 385 3.40 -7.41 8.61
C ASN A 385 3.04 -6.74 9.95
N SER A 386 1.75 -6.55 10.19
CA SER A 386 1.20 -5.81 11.33
C SER A 386 0.23 -6.67 12.15
N GLY A 387 0.06 -7.96 11.82
CA GLY A 387 -0.82 -8.85 12.59
C GLY A 387 -1.15 -10.20 11.97
N ALA A 388 -0.66 -10.52 10.77
CA ALA A 388 -0.83 -11.85 10.21
C ALA A 388 0.11 -12.88 10.86
N THR A 389 -0.35 -14.12 10.89
CA THR A 389 0.42 -15.29 11.32
C THR A 389 0.85 -16.09 10.11
N VAL A 390 2.11 -16.50 10.04
CA VAL A 390 2.65 -17.17 8.86
C VAL A 390 3.64 -18.26 9.20
N VAL A 391 3.60 -19.36 8.43
CA VAL A 391 4.62 -20.42 8.43
C VAL A 391 5.09 -20.67 7.00
N VAL A 392 6.41 -20.57 6.79
CA VAL A 392 7.10 -20.86 5.52
C VAL A 392 8.33 -21.73 5.79
N GLU A 393 8.89 -22.37 4.76
CA GLU A 393 10.04 -23.29 4.91
C GLU A 393 11.39 -22.66 4.51
N GLY A 394 11.42 -21.34 4.38
CA GLY A 394 12.60 -20.51 4.10
C GLY A 394 12.19 -19.15 3.54
N CYS A 395 13.09 -18.17 3.53
CA CYS A 395 12.84 -16.90 2.86
C CYS A 395 14.11 -16.25 2.30
N GLY A 396 13.94 -15.40 1.30
CA GLY A 396 15.00 -14.55 0.76
C GLY A 396 15.46 -13.44 1.73
N ALA A 397 16.21 -12.48 1.21
CA ALA A 397 16.73 -11.36 2.02
C ALA A 397 15.62 -10.38 2.42
N ASN A 398 15.92 -9.56 3.43
CA ASN A 398 15.01 -8.57 4.01
C ASN A 398 13.71 -9.20 4.57
N GLY A 399 13.78 -10.43 5.07
CA GLY A 399 12.65 -11.07 5.76
C GLY A 399 12.24 -10.28 7.00
N CYS A 400 10.93 -10.13 7.23
CA CYS A 400 10.32 -9.37 8.32
C CYS A 400 10.73 -7.89 8.39
N GLU A 401 11.20 -7.30 7.29
CA GLU A 401 11.56 -5.88 7.20
C GLU A 401 10.35 -5.00 7.61
N TYR A 402 10.56 -4.05 8.52
CA TYR A 402 9.52 -3.15 9.04
C TYR A 402 8.28 -3.83 9.65
N MET A 403 8.37 -5.10 10.08
CA MET A 403 7.25 -5.77 10.76
C MET A 403 6.94 -5.08 12.10
N THR A 404 5.63 -4.90 12.37
CA THR A 404 5.09 -4.18 13.54
C THR A 404 4.11 -5.03 14.37
N GLY A 405 3.79 -6.24 13.92
CA GLY A 405 2.88 -7.15 14.63
C GLY A 405 2.73 -8.48 13.91
N GLY A 406 2.11 -9.45 14.57
CA GLY A 406 1.91 -10.81 14.04
C GLY A 406 3.04 -11.78 14.43
N ILE A 407 2.98 -12.98 13.87
CA ILE A 407 3.94 -14.07 14.13
C ILE A 407 4.45 -14.65 12.82
N ALA A 408 5.76 -14.73 12.65
CA ALA A 408 6.38 -15.32 11.47
C ALA A 408 7.27 -16.51 11.83
N VAL A 409 6.91 -17.71 11.38
CA VAL A 409 7.70 -18.92 11.55
C VAL A 409 8.39 -19.26 10.22
N VAL A 410 9.71 -19.39 10.25
CA VAL A 410 10.54 -19.76 9.10
C VAL A 410 11.27 -21.06 9.42
N LEU A 411 10.83 -22.15 8.79
CA LEU A 411 11.33 -23.52 9.01
C LEU A 411 12.54 -23.84 8.13
N GLY A 412 13.47 -22.90 7.98
CA GLY A 412 14.63 -23.07 7.12
C GLY A 412 15.48 -21.81 7.02
N GLU A 413 16.33 -21.78 6.00
CA GLU A 413 17.26 -20.67 5.78
C GLU A 413 16.53 -19.34 5.50
N VAL A 414 17.06 -18.26 6.08
CA VAL A 414 16.65 -16.87 5.83
C VAL A 414 17.73 -16.13 5.06
N GLY A 415 17.40 -15.15 4.21
CA GLY A 415 18.40 -14.30 3.56
C GLY A 415 18.98 -13.21 4.47
N ALA A 416 19.87 -12.38 3.91
CA ALA A 416 20.53 -11.29 4.62
C ALA A 416 19.56 -10.18 5.07
N ASN A 417 19.98 -9.37 6.05
CA ASN A 417 19.23 -8.22 6.56
C ASN A 417 17.86 -8.59 7.19
N PHE A 418 17.76 -9.76 7.79
CA PHE A 418 16.52 -10.21 8.44
C PHE A 418 16.16 -9.32 9.63
N GLY A 419 14.90 -8.89 9.72
CA GLY A 419 14.35 -8.09 10.81
C GLY A 419 14.77 -6.61 10.84
N ALA A 420 15.31 -6.08 9.75
CA ALA A 420 15.64 -4.66 9.67
C ALA A 420 14.39 -3.77 9.86
N GLY A 421 14.46 -2.80 10.77
CA GLY A 421 13.32 -1.93 11.10
C GLY A 421 12.12 -2.65 11.74
N MET A 422 12.27 -3.92 12.14
CA MET A 422 11.22 -4.66 12.82
C MET A 422 11.04 -4.09 14.24
N THR A 423 9.87 -3.55 14.51
CA THR A 423 9.54 -2.82 15.76
C THR A 423 8.41 -3.47 16.56
N GLY A 424 7.75 -4.49 16.01
CA GLY A 424 6.72 -5.25 16.70
C GLY A 424 6.49 -6.63 16.11
N GLY A 425 5.78 -7.49 16.86
CA GLY A 425 5.56 -8.90 16.51
C GLY A 425 6.70 -9.83 16.98
N MET A 426 6.66 -11.08 16.54
CA MET A 426 7.64 -12.11 16.89
C MET A 426 7.95 -12.99 15.68
N ALA A 427 9.20 -13.43 15.54
CA ALA A 427 9.56 -14.43 14.55
C ALA A 427 10.28 -15.62 15.19
N PHE A 428 10.12 -16.80 14.59
CA PHE A 428 10.83 -18.02 14.95
C PHE A 428 11.56 -18.53 13.72
N VAL A 429 12.88 -18.72 13.83
CA VAL A 429 13.73 -19.12 12.70
C VAL A 429 14.45 -20.42 13.05
N TYR A 430 14.14 -21.49 12.32
CA TYR A 430 14.86 -22.75 12.42
C TYR A 430 16.19 -22.65 11.67
N ASP A 431 17.30 -22.69 12.41
CA ASP A 431 18.65 -22.48 11.88
C ASP A 431 19.60 -23.64 12.26
N PRO A 432 19.48 -24.79 11.60
CA PRO A 432 20.29 -25.97 11.90
C PRO A 432 21.79 -25.75 11.62
N ASN A 433 22.13 -24.76 10.78
CA ASN A 433 23.49 -24.49 10.34
C ASN A 433 24.17 -23.34 11.14
N GLY A 434 23.49 -22.72 12.09
CA GLY A 434 24.04 -21.62 12.90
C GLY A 434 24.36 -20.36 12.07
N SER A 435 23.63 -20.12 10.98
CA SER A 435 23.85 -19.04 10.03
C SER A 435 23.10 -17.75 10.37
N PHE A 436 22.05 -17.83 11.20
CA PHE A 436 21.10 -16.73 11.43
C PHE A 436 21.78 -15.47 11.95
N ALA A 437 22.68 -15.58 12.91
CA ALA A 437 23.36 -14.43 13.53
C ALA A 437 24.13 -13.56 12.52
N ARG A 438 24.60 -14.13 11.41
CA ARG A 438 25.31 -13.38 10.34
C ARG A 438 24.35 -12.73 9.34
N ARG A 439 23.10 -13.18 9.30
CA ARG A 439 22.06 -12.74 8.36
C ARG A 439 21.06 -11.77 9.01
N ALA A 440 20.95 -11.78 10.34
CA ALA A 440 20.14 -10.86 11.11
C ALA A 440 20.68 -9.42 11.07
N ASN A 441 19.77 -8.45 11.05
CA ASN A 441 20.11 -7.04 11.29
C ASN A 441 19.92 -6.73 12.79
N PRO A 442 20.99 -6.47 13.56
CA PRO A 442 20.92 -6.35 15.02
C PRO A 442 20.37 -5.01 15.55
N GLU A 443 20.07 -4.04 14.67
CA GLU A 443 19.72 -2.67 15.05
C GLU A 443 18.46 -2.61 15.92
N ASN A 444 17.37 -3.26 15.50
CA ASN A 444 16.07 -3.18 16.18
C ASN A 444 15.65 -4.49 16.87
N ILE A 445 16.30 -5.61 16.57
CA ILE A 445 15.93 -6.93 17.08
C ILE A 445 16.99 -7.48 18.03
N MET A 446 16.55 -8.40 18.88
CA MET A 446 17.38 -9.39 19.54
C MET A 446 16.90 -10.78 19.19
N TRP A 447 17.73 -11.78 19.44
CA TRP A 447 17.36 -13.18 19.27
C TRP A 447 17.95 -14.02 20.39
N GLN A 448 17.20 -15.05 20.78
CA GLN A 448 17.56 -16.00 21.82
C GLN A 448 17.01 -17.39 21.49
N ARG A 449 17.39 -18.40 22.27
CA ARG A 449 16.70 -19.69 22.20
C ARG A 449 15.31 -19.57 22.83
N VAL A 450 14.40 -20.44 22.42
CA VAL A 450 13.05 -20.49 23.00
C VAL A 450 13.19 -21.03 24.44
N ALA A 451 12.93 -20.19 25.44
CA ALA A 451 13.09 -20.54 26.84
C ALA A 451 11.75 -20.66 27.59
N ALA A 452 10.76 -19.82 27.28
CA ALA A 452 9.45 -19.91 27.91
C ALA A 452 8.52 -20.95 27.26
N ALA A 453 7.87 -21.77 28.08
CA ALA A 453 6.97 -22.83 27.64
C ALA A 453 5.74 -22.29 26.89
N HIS A 454 5.34 -21.03 27.12
CA HIS A 454 4.28 -20.37 26.35
C HIS A 454 4.64 -20.26 24.86
N TRP A 455 5.82 -19.72 24.57
CA TRP A 455 6.29 -19.49 23.20
C TRP A 455 6.59 -20.80 22.49
N GLU A 456 7.13 -21.79 23.21
CA GLU A 456 7.29 -23.15 22.68
C GLU A 456 5.96 -23.75 22.24
N ARG A 457 4.93 -23.74 23.10
CA ARG A 457 3.60 -24.27 22.76
C ARG A 457 3.00 -23.55 21.55
N GLN A 458 3.16 -22.24 21.47
CA GLN A 458 2.67 -21.46 20.34
C GLN A 458 3.38 -21.84 19.04
N LEU A 459 4.71 -21.94 19.07
CA LEU A 459 5.50 -22.37 17.92
C LEU A 459 5.11 -23.80 17.49
N HIS A 460 5.07 -24.76 18.43
CA HIS A 460 4.67 -26.14 18.13
C HIS A 460 3.28 -26.20 17.49
N ALA A 461 2.30 -25.46 18.02
CA ALA A 461 0.95 -25.40 17.46
C ALA A 461 0.93 -24.86 16.01
N LEU A 462 1.73 -23.84 15.70
CA LEU A 462 1.83 -23.30 14.35
C LEU A 462 2.50 -24.27 13.37
N VAL A 463 3.54 -24.97 13.79
CA VAL A 463 4.21 -25.99 12.97
C VAL A 463 3.29 -27.20 12.75
N ALA A 464 2.54 -27.62 13.77
CA ALA A 464 1.53 -28.66 13.67
C ALA A 464 0.39 -28.28 12.70
N GLU A 465 -0.17 -27.07 12.83
CA GLU A 465 -1.19 -26.57 11.91
C GLU A 465 -0.66 -26.51 10.48
N HIS A 466 0.59 -26.04 10.30
CA HIS A 466 1.25 -26.01 9.00
C HIS A 466 1.39 -27.41 8.41
N ALA A 467 1.90 -28.39 9.17
CA ALA A 467 2.06 -29.78 8.74
C ALA A 467 0.72 -30.42 8.36
N GLU A 468 -0.35 -30.13 9.10
CA GLU A 468 -1.70 -30.62 8.81
C GLU A 468 -2.23 -30.07 7.49
N VAL A 469 -2.22 -28.75 7.31
CA VAL A 469 -2.92 -28.13 6.17
C VAL A 469 -2.11 -28.12 4.88
N THR A 470 -0.78 -28.19 4.99
CA THR A 470 0.10 -28.26 3.82
C THR A 470 0.54 -29.67 3.47
N ASP A 471 0.30 -30.65 4.34
CA ASP A 471 0.82 -32.02 4.19
C ASP A 471 2.37 -32.04 4.06
N SER A 472 3.03 -31.05 4.67
CA SER A 472 4.49 -30.89 4.61
C SER A 472 5.20 -32.02 5.34
N ARG A 473 5.93 -32.85 4.58
CA ARG A 473 6.81 -33.90 5.16
C ARG A 473 7.94 -33.30 5.99
N TRP A 474 8.42 -32.12 5.60
CA TRP A 474 9.46 -31.42 6.33
C TRP A 474 8.98 -30.99 7.72
N SER A 475 7.83 -30.35 7.79
CA SER A 475 7.24 -29.92 9.06
C SER A 475 6.92 -31.10 9.97
N ARG A 476 6.47 -32.24 9.42
CA ARG A 476 6.28 -33.48 10.20
C ARG A 476 7.60 -34.00 10.78
N ALA A 477 8.65 -34.05 9.97
CA ALA A 477 9.97 -34.50 10.44
C ALA A 477 10.52 -33.60 11.57
N LEU A 478 10.27 -32.29 11.50
CA LEU A 478 10.63 -31.36 12.58
C LEU A 478 9.84 -31.60 13.87
N LEU A 479 8.56 -31.99 13.75
CA LEU A 479 7.72 -32.34 14.91
C LEU A 479 8.10 -33.70 15.52
N ASP A 480 8.52 -34.66 14.69
CA ASP A 480 8.94 -35.99 15.14
C ASP A 480 10.22 -35.94 16.00
N ASP A 481 11.11 -34.97 15.74
CA ASP A 481 12.34 -34.70 16.51
C ASP A 481 12.29 -33.28 17.13
N TRP A 482 11.20 -32.99 17.84
CA TRP A 482 10.88 -31.64 18.32
C TRP A 482 11.95 -31.06 19.26
N GLU A 483 12.46 -31.85 20.20
CA GLU A 483 13.44 -31.37 21.19
C GLU A 483 14.73 -30.88 20.51
N ARG A 484 15.23 -31.64 19.53
CA ARG A 484 16.40 -31.25 18.73
C ARG A 484 16.09 -30.07 17.82
N THR A 485 14.89 -30.06 17.23
CA THR A 485 14.44 -28.94 16.38
C THR A 485 14.43 -27.65 17.18
N LEU A 486 13.82 -27.66 18.37
CA LEU A 486 13.69 -26.51 19.25
C LEU A 486 15.05 -25.93 19.67
N ALA A 487 16.04 -26.80 19.94
CA ALA A 487 17.40 -26.38 20.26
C ALA A 487 18.07 -25.59 19.11
N SER A 488 17.59 -25.73 17.87
CA SER A 488 18.08 -25.02 16.69
C SER A 488 17.19 -23.84 16.27
N VAL A 489 16.11 -23.55 17.00
CA VAL A 489 15.24 -22.40 16.73
C VAL A 489 15.77 -21.15 17.44
N TRP A 490 15.74 -20.03 16.72
CA TRP A 490 15.91 -18.69 17.27
C TRP A 490 14.54 -18.04 17.43
N GLN A 491 14.23 -17.58 18.64
CA GLN A 491 13.15 -16.64 18.90
C GLN A 491 13.68 -15.23 18.68
N VAL A 492 13.08 -14.50 17.73
CA VAL A 492 13.47 -13.16 17.32
C VAL A 492 12.42 -12.17 17.80
N VAL A 493 12.87 -11.16 18.55
CA VAL A 493 12.00 -10.20 19.24
C VAL A 493 12.53 -8.79 19.04
N PRO A 494 11.66 -7.81 18.72
CA PRO A 494 12.03 -6.40 18.68
C PRO A 494 12.42 -5.90 20.08
N ARG A 495 13.50 -5.12 20.17
CA ARG A 495 14.00 -4.58 21.45
C ARG A 495 12.95 -3.72 22.17
N GLU A 496 12.18 -2.94 21.41
CA GLU A 496 11.11 -2.08 21.95
C GLU A 496 9.94 -2.87 22.55
N MET A 497 9.78 -4.14 22.18
CA MET A 497 8.70 -4.98 22.68
C MET A 497 9.02 -5.66 24.00
N LEU A 498 10.29 -5.74 24.43
CA LEU A 498 10.70 -6.53 25.60
C LEU A 498 9.94 -6.17 26.87
N SER A 499 9.68 -4.88 27.10
CA SER A 499 8.92 -4.38 28.26
C SER A 499 7.39 -4.44 28.08
N ARG A 500 6.91 -4.89 26.92
CA ARG A 500 5.51 -4.82 26.49
C ARG A 500 4.93 -6.19 26.11
N LEU A 501 5.72 -7.25 26.19
CA LEU A 501 5.24 -8.60 25.96
C LEU A 501 4.30 -9.02 27.10
N THR A 502 3.19 -9.66 26.74
CA THR A 502 2.23 -10.19 27.70
C THR A 502 2.74 -11.45 28.41
N HIS A 503 3.67 -12.16 27.78
CA HIS A 503 4.34 -13.34 28.35
C HIS A 503 5.86 -13.09 28.32
N PRO A 504 6.57 -13.40 29.42
CA PRO A 504 8.01 -13.23 29.48
C PRO A 504 8.70 -14.13 28.45
N LEU A 505 9.95 -13.77 28.15
CA LEU A 505 10.78 -14.48 27.19
C LEU A 505 11.45 -15.71 27.79
N ASP A 506 11.60 -15.74 29.12
CA ASP A 506 12.17 -16.83 29.91
C ASP A 506 11.28 -17.09 31.13
N ASP A 507 11.02 -18.36 31.42
CA ASP A 507 10.24 -18.77 32.60
C ASP A 507 11.06 -18.59 33.90
N ALA A 508 12.40 -18.58 33.83
CA ALA A 508 13.28 -18.38 34.99
C ALA A 508 13.12 -17.00 35.64
N GLU A 509 12.91 -15.95 34.85
CA GLU A 509 12.64 -14.59 35.35
C GLU A 509 11.33 -14.50 36.16
N THR A 510 10.39 -15.41 35.93
CA THR A 510 9.10 -15.44 36.65
C THR A 510 9.23 -16.15 37.99
N LEU A 511 10.15 -17.13 38.10
CA LEU A 511 10.45 -17.83 39.33
C LEU A 511 11.23 -16.93 40.31
N GLU A 512 12.19 -16.15 39.82
CA GLU A 512 12.95 -15.18 40.63
C GLU A 512 12.10 -14.00 41.14
N ALA A 513 11.00 -13.65 40.45
CA ALA A 513 10.07 -12.61 40.91
C ALA A 513 8.98 -13.12 41.87
N ALA A 514 8.84 -14.45 41.98
CA ALA A 514 7.84 -15.11 42.83
C ALA A 514 8.44 -15.66 44.14
N GLU A 515 9.76 -15.84 44.21
CA GLU A 515 10.55 -16.02 45.44
C GLU A 515 10.87 -14.68 46.11
#